data_AF-A0A969WXT1-F1
#
_entry.id   AF-A0A969WXT1-F1
#
_cell.length_a   1.000
_cell.length_b   1.000
_cell.length_c   1.000
_cell.angle_alpha   90.00
_cell.angle_beta   90.00
_cell.angle_gamma   90.00
#
_symmetry.space_group_name_H-M   'P 1'
#
loop_
_entity.id
_entity.type
_entity.pdbx_description
1 polymer ?
#
loop_
_entity_poly.entity_id
_entity_poly.type
_entity_poly.pdbx_seq_one_letter_code
_entity_poly.pdbx_strand_id
1 'polypeptide(L)' 'MNDKCPPPDPSLRYARQTILKEVGNEGQARLASSGVLVVGAGGLGSAVLYYLAAAGLGRLGIVDHDQVSLSNL' A
#
# COMPACT_ATOMS: atom_id res chain seq x y z
N MET A 1 19.13 -20.14 6.38
CA MET A 1 18.82 -19.04 5.44
C MET A 1 17.36 -19.10 4.95
N ASN A 2 16.39 -19.32 5.84
CA ASN A 2 14.95 -19.17 5.51
C ASN A 2 14.20 -18.66 6.75
N ASP A 3 14.63 -17.51 7.26
CA ASP A 3 13.86 -16.72 8.22
C ASP A 3 12.97 -15.75 7.44
N LYS A 4 11.91 -16.25 6.82
CA LYS A 4 10.84 -15.35 6.36
C LYS A 4 10.02 -14.99 7.58
N CYS A 5 10.17 -13.75 8.05
CA CYS A 5 9.27 -13.15 9.01
C CYS A 5 7.82 -13.42 8.55
N PRO A 6 6.96 -14.03 9.38
CA PRO A 6 5.59 -14.29 9.00
C PRO A 6 4.91 -12.96 8.63
N PRO A 7 4.02 -12.95 7.62
CA PRO A 7 3.30 -11.75 7.28
C PRO A 7 2.56 -11.25 8.54
N PRO A 8 2.63 -9.94 8.84
CA PRO A 8 1.99 -9.40 10.03
C PRO A 8 0.49 -9.70 9.99
N ASP A 9 -0.07 -10.04 11.14
CA ASP A 9 -1.52 -10.21 11.30
C ASP A 9 -2.23 -8.92 10.81
N PRO A 10 -3.08 -9.00 9.77
CA PRO A 10 -3.80 -7.86 9.25
C PRO A 10 -4.61 -7.13 10.32
N SER A 11 -5.16 -7.84 11.30
CA SER A 11 -5.97 -7.24 12.37
C SER A 11 -5.12 -6.31 13.24
N LEU A 12 -3.91 -6.74 13.62
CA LEU A 12 -2.95 -5.92 14.38
C LEU A 12 -2.34 -4.81 13.52
N ARG A 13 -2.09 -5.07 12.24
CA ARG A 13 -1.50 -4.08 11.31
C ARG A 13 -2.42 -2.88 11.09
N TYR A 14 -3.72 -3.10 10.92
CA TYR A 14 -4.69 -2.05 10.61
C TYR A 14 -5.50 -1.56 11.81
N ALA A 15 -5.25 -2.09 13.02
CA ALA A 15 -5.99 -1.75 14.24
C ALA A 15 -6.12 -0.23 14.48
N ARG A 16 -5.08 0.55 14.21
CA ARG A 16 -5.12 2.01 14.44
C ARG A 16 -6.01 2.75 13.46
N GLN A 17 -6.05 2.33 12.20
CA GLN A 17 -6.88 2.98 11.19
C GLN A 17 -8.33 2.51 11.24
N THR A 18 -8.60 1.26 11.67
CA THR A 18 -9.98 0.76 11.84
C THR A 18 -10.72 1.35 13.04
N ILE A 19 -10.01 1.95 14.00
CA ILE A 19 -10.63 2.71 15.11
C ILE A 19 -11.34 3.99 14.60
N LEU A 20 -10.90 4.54 13.47
CA LEU A 20 -11.53 5.73 12.87
C LEU A 20 -12.91 5.35 12.33
N LYS A 21 -13.95 6.11 12.70
CA LYS A 21 -15.35 5.82 12.35
C LYS A 21 -15.57 5.84 10.83
N GLU A 22 -14.81 6.66 10.12
CA GLU A 22 -14.86 6.84 8.67
C GLU A 22 -14.29 5.64 7.91
N VAL A 23 -13.45 4.84 8.57
CA VAL A 23 -12.85 3.62 8.00
C VAL A 23 -13.57 2.40 8.57
N GLY A 24 -13.47 2.15 9.87
CA GLY A 24 -14.03 0.97 10.51
C GLY A 24 -13.49 -0.35 9.92
N ASN A 25 -14.04 -1.47 10.41
CA ASN A 25 -13.72 -2.78 9.85
C ASN A 25 -14.24 -2.94 8.40
N GLU A 26 -15.40 -2.32 8.10
CA GLU A 26 -16.00 -2.39 6.77
C GLU A 26 -15.16 -1.64 5.72
N GLY A 27 -14.70 -0.43 6.01
CA GLY A 27 -13.80 0.31 5.12
C GLY A 27 -12.48 -0.41 4.90
N GLN A 28 -11.93 -1.06 5.94
CA GLN A 28 -10.74 -1.88 5.77
C GLN A 28 -10.99 -3.10 4.87
N ALA A 29 -12.11 -3.79 5.03
CA ALA A 29 -12.48 -4.90 4.16
C ALA A 29 -12.65 -4.44 2.70
N ARG A 30 -13.24 -3.26 2.49
CA ARG A 30 -13.36 -2.63 1.17
C ARG A 30 -11.98 -2.35 0.56
N LEU A 31 -11.05 -1.75 1.31
CA LEU A 31 -9.67 -1.53 0.86
C LEU A 31 -8.98 -2.86 0.48
N ALA A 32 -9.09 -3.87 1.35
CA ALA A 32 -8.51 -5.19 1.11
C ALA A 32 -9.09 -5.91 -0.13
N SER A 33 -10.33 -5.60 -0.52
CA SER A 33 -10.95 -6.13 -1.75
C SER A 33 -10.70 -5.28 -3.00
N SER A 34 -10.15 -4.07 -2.83
CA SER A 34 -9.98 -3.09 -3.90
C SER A 34 -8.67 -3.27 -4.66
N GLY A 35 -8.65 -2.79 -5.91
CA GLY A 35 -7.47 -2.73 -6.76
C GLY A 35 -7.24 -1.34 -7.32
N VAL A 36 -6.00 -0.86 -7.29
CA VAL A 36 -5.58 0.42 -7.87
C VAL A 36 -4.40 0.20 -8.82
N LEU A 37 -4.40 0.92 -9.95
CA LEU A 37 -3.26 1.02 -10.87
C LEU A 37 -2.70 2.44 -10.78
N VAL A 38 -1.41 2.55 -10.48
CA VAL A 38 -0.67 3.82 -10.52
C VAL A 38 0.25 3.81 -11.73
N VAL A 39 0.15 4.85 -12.55
CA VAL A 39 1.01 5.07 -13.72
C VAL A 39 1.98 6.19 -13.37
N GLY A 40 3.27 5.88 -13.36
CA GLY A 40 4.35 6.72 -12.85
C GLY A 40 4.72 6.36 -11.41
N ALA A 41 5.99 6.01 -11.22
CA ALA A 41 6.67 5.70 -9.95
C ALA A 41 7.79 6.71 -9.62
N GLY A 42 7.75 7.89 -10.26
CA GLY A 42 8.59 9.05 -9.91
C GLY A 42 8.13 9.76 -8.61
N GLY A 43 8.49 11.03 -8.42
CA GLY A 43 8.32 11.74 -7.13
C GLY A 43 6.89 11.77 -6.56
N LEU A 44 5.86 11.86 -7.40
CA LEU A 44 4.46 11.80 -6.94
C LEU A 44 4.01 10.36 -6.72
N GLY A 45 4.38 9.47 -7.64
CA GLY A 45 4.05 8.06 -7.59
C GLY A 45 4.60 7.42 -6.32
N SER A 46 5.88 7.62 -6.01
CA SER A 46 6.53 7.07 -4.82
C SER A 46 5.86 7.51 -3.52
N ALA A 47 5.47 8.78 -3.41
CA ALA A 47 4.76 9.31 -2.24
C ALA A 47 3.38 8.65 -2.07
N VAL A 48 2.58 8.57 -3.14
CA VAL A 48 1.22 8.00 -3.09
C VAL A 48 1.26 6.48 -2.89
N LEU A 49 2.17 5.78 -3.56
CA LEU A 49 2.32 4.33 -3.48
C LEU A 49 2.59 3.85 -2.06
N TYR A 50 3.39 4.60 -1.30
CA TYR A 50 3.63 4.32 0.11
C TYR A 50 2.32 4.27 0.91
N TYR A 51 1.47 5.30 0.79
CA TYR A 51 0.22 5.39 1.53
C TYR A 51 -0.83 4.38 1.03
N LEU A 52 -0.91 4.12 -0.27
CA LEU A 52 -1.81 3.12 -0.85
C LEU A 52 -1.49 1.71 -0.34
N ALA A 53 -0.20 1.36 -0.30
CA ALA A 53 0.25 0.08 0.25
C ALA A 53 0.02 0.02 1.77
N ALA A 54 0.33 1.10 2.51
CA ALA A 54 0.14 1.16 3.96
C ALA A 54 -1.34 1.07 4.36
N ALA A 55 -2.25 1.64 3.57
CA ALA A 55 -3.68 1.59 3.81
C ALA A 55 -4.25 0.16 3.71
N GLY A 56 -3.53 -0.77 3.07
CA GLY A 56 -3.95 -2.17 2.96
C GLY A 56 -4.85 -2.45 1.76
N LEU A 57 -4.57 -1.80 0.62
CA LEU A 57 -5.17 -2.19 -0.66
C LEU A 57 -4.85 -3.65 -1.00
N GLY A 58 -5.86 -4.39 -1.46
CA GLY A 58 -5.71 -5.79 -1.86
C GLY A 58 -4.79 -5.99 -3.06
N ARG A 59 -4.83 -5.05 -4.01
CA ARG A 59 -3.99 -5.09 -5.21
C ARG A 59 -3.52 -3.70 -5.61
N LEU A 60 -2.20 -3.55 -5.76
CA LEU A 60 -1.57 -2.33 -6.24
C LEU A 60 -0.73 -2.66 -7.47
N GLY A 61 -1.19 -2.22 -8.64
CA GLY A 61 -0.43 -2.26 -9.88
C GLY A 61 0.38 -0.98 -10.03
N ILE A 62 1.62 -1.12 -10.50
CA ILE A 62 2.52 0.02 -10.75
C ILE A 62 3.04 -0.14 -12.18
N VAL A 63 2.91 0.92 -12.98
CA VAL A 63 3.47 0.98 -14.33
C VAL A 63 4.36 2.21 -14.40
N ASP A 64 5.63 2.00 -14.69
CA ASP A 64 6.55 3.08 -15.04
C ASP A 64 7.41 2.60 -16.22
N HIS A 65 7.68 3.50 -17.15
CA HIS A 65 8.53 3.25 -18.31
C HIS A 65 9.98 3.72 -18.10
N ASP A 66 10.21 4.59 -17.11
CA ASP A 66 11.52 5.16 -16.83
C ASP A 66 12.39 4.22 -16.00
N GLN A 67 13.71 4.39 -16.12
CA GLN A 67 14.68 3.74 -15.23
C GLN A 67 15.09 4.69 -14.09
N VAL A 68 15.44 4.10 -12.96
CA VAL A 68 15.95 4.86 -11.81
C VAL A 68 17.30 5.50 -12.17
N SER A 69 17.45 6.77 -11.82
CA SER A 69 18.66 7.57 -11.98
C SER A 69 19.04 8.19 -10.64
N LEU A 70 20.34 8.34 -10.37
CA LEU A 70 20.83 9.03 -9.17
C LEU A 70 20.37 10.48 -9.06
N SER A 71 20.10 11.15 -10.17
CA SER A 71 19.55 12.53 -10.17
C SER A 71 18.10 12.61 -9.67
N ASN A 72 17.42 11.46 -9.57
CA ASN A 72 16.01 11.34 -9.27
C ASN A 72 15.74 10.65 -7.92
N LEU A 73 16.78 10.49 -7.09
CA LEU A 73 16.73 10.02 -5.71
C LEU A 73 16.78 11.20 -4.74
#